data_AF-A0A3B9JBR8-F1
#
_entry.id   AF-A0A3B9JBR8-F1
#
_cell.length_a   1.000
_cell.length_b   1.000
_cell.length_c   1.000
_cell.angle_alpha   90.00
_cell.angle_beta   90.00
_cell.angle_gamma   90.00
#
_symmetry.space_group_name_H-M   'P 1'
#
loop_
_entity.id
_entity.type
_entity.pdbx_description
1 polymer ?
#
loop_
_entity_poly.entity_id
_entity_poly.type
_entity_poly.pdbx_seq_one_letter_code
_entity_poly.pdbx_strand_id
1 'polypeptide(L)'
;MDFNTYRELATKASDLHGAGKSAEALKILAELVLSDISDIDKSVMCLNAAIINDQAGEIEQALKWYDRGMAYEQAQAKYFVTMRKAAYLVEKKRFDESLQILQRLLSRPYVPESDKIVIQTNIDLVQKMMKEQEQP
;
A
#
# COMPACT_ATOMS: atom_id res chain seq x y z
N MET A 1 -8.38 -13.57 -17.06
CA MET A 1 -8.21 -14.56 -15.99
C MET A 1 -9.56 -14.68 -15.33
N ASP A 2 -10.10 -15.89 -15.20
CA ASP A 2 -11.37 -16.08 -14.51
C ASP A 2 -11.20 -15.94 -12.98
N PHE A 3 -12.32 -15.74 -12.29
CA PHE A 3 -12.35 -15.51 -10.86
C PHE A 3 -11.81 -16.69 -10.04
N ASN A 4 -12.04 -17.94 -10.47
CA ASN A 4 -11.59 -19.11 -9.73
C ASN A 4 -10.06 -19.24 -9.82
N THR A 5 -9.51 -19.09 -11.01
CA THR A 5 -8.06 -19.08 -11.23
C THR A 5 -7.37 -17.97 -10.43
N TYR A 6 -7.94 -16.76 -10.43
CA TYR A 6 -7.44 -15.65 -9.60
C TYR A 6 -7.43 -16.02 -8.12
N ARG A 7 -8.57 -16.50 -7.60
CA ARG A 7 -8.72 -16.84 -6.18
C ARG A 7 -7.74 -17.93 -5.75
N GLU A 8 -7.57 -18.97 -6.57
CA GLU A 8 -6.64 -20.06 -6.29
C GLU A 8 -5.19 -19.57 -6.21
N LEU A 9 -4.77 -18.73 -7.15
CA LEU A 9 -3.43 -18.15 -7.14
C LEU A 9 -3.21 -17.20 -5.95
N ALA A 10 -4.20 -16.37 -5.63
CA ALA A 10 -4.12 -15.47 -4.48
C ALA A 10 -4.02 -16.26 -3.15
N THR A 11 -4.83 -17.30 -2.98
CA THR A 11 -4.73 -18.21 -1.82
C THR A 11 -3.37 -18.90 -1.77
N LYS A 12 -2.90 -19.45 -2.91
CA LYS A 12 -1.60 -20.11 -2.98
C LYS A 12 -0.44 -19.18 -2.60
N ALA A 13 -0.47 -17.92 -3.04
CA ALA A 13 0.55 -16.93 -2.66
C ALA A 13 0.56 -16.70 -1.14
N SER A 14 -0.63 -16.58 -0.53
CA SER A 14 -0.78 -16.46 0.93
C SER A 14 -0.22 -17.68 1.67
N ASP A 15 -0.56 -18.88 1.21
CA ASP A 15 -0.10 -20.14 1.83
C ASP A 15 1.42 -20.30 1.73
N LEU A 16 2.00 -19.97 0.57
CA LEU A 16 3.45 -20.00 0.37
C LEU A 16 4.16 -19.03 1.31
N HIS A 17 3.64 -17.82 1.47
CA HIS A 17 4.20 -16.87 2.41
C HIS A 17 4.11 -17.37 3.86
N GLY A 18 2.95 -17.92 4.27
CA GLY A 18 2.78 -18.56 5.58
C GLY A 18 3.72 -19.73 5.82
N ALA A 19 4.16 -20.42 4.77
CA ALA A 19 5.16 -21.48 4.81
C ALA A 19 6.62 -20.99 4.75
N GLY A 20 6.87 -19.68 4.82
CA GLY A 20 8.21 -19.08 4.74
C GLY A 20 8.77 -18.99 3.31
N LYS A 21 7.99 -19.35 2.28
CA LYS A 21 8.39 -19.33 0.87
C LYS A 21 8.07 -17.99 0.21
N SER A 22 8.53 -16.91 0.82
CA SER A 22 8.20 -15.53 0.40
C SER A 22 8.59 -15.22 -1.04
N ALA A 23 9.70 -15.76 -1.56
CA ALA A 23 10.09 -15.56 -2.95
C ALA A 23 9.11 -16.19 -3.96
N GLU A 24 8.60 -17.39 -3.67
CA GLU A 24 7.59 -18.06 -4.50
C GLU A 24 6.26 -17.32 -4.43
N ALA A 25 5.87 -16.85 -3.24
CA ALA A 25 4.67 -16.03 -3.05
C ALA A 25 4.74 -14.73 -3.88
N LEU A 26 5.86 -14.00 -3.80
CA LEU A 26 6.08 -12.77 -4.56
C LEU A 26 6.03 -12.99 -6.07
N LYS A 27 6.51 -14.14 -6.56
CA LYS A 27 6.42 -14.50 -7.97
C LYS A 27 4.96 -14.61 -8.42
N ILE A 28 4.12 -15.31 -7.65
CA ILE A 28 2.69 -15.45 -7.98
C ILE A 28 2.00 -14.08 -7.96
N LEU A 29 2.26 -13.26 -6.94
CA LEU A 29 1.68 -11.92 -6.85
C LEU A 29 2.11 -11.05 -8.05
N ALA A 30 3.37 -11.13 -8.48
CA ALA A 30 3.85 -10.41 -9.66
C ALA A 30 3.17 -10.88 -10.96
N GLU A 31 2.97 -12.19 -11.12
CA GLU A 31 2.23 -12.77 -12.26
C GLU A 31 0.77 -12.29 -12.27
N LEU A 32 0.11 -12.28 -11.11
CA LEU A 32 -1.25 -11.76 -10.98
C LEU A 32 -1.33 -10.28 -11.35
N VAL A 33 -0.39 -9.45 -10.89
CA VAL A 33 -0.36 -8.02 -11.24
C VAL A 33 -0.16 -7.79 -12.75
N LEU A 34 0.58 -8.67 -13.43
CA LEU A 34 0.81 -8.60 -14.88
C LEU A 34 -0.34 -9.20 -15.72
N SER A 35 -1.30 -9.86 -15.09
CA SER A 35 -2.46 -10.45 -15.76
C SER A 35 -3.54 -9.42 -16.10
N ASP A 36 -4.65 -9.90 -16.65
CA ASP A 36 -5.84 -9.14 -17.02
C ASP A 36 -6.88 -9.03 -15.88
N ILE A 37 -6.53 -9.36 -14.63
CA ILE A 37 -7.39 -9.06 -13.47
C ILE A 37 -7.62 -7.54 -13.33
N SER A 38 -8.66 -7.16 -12.60
CA SER A 38 -9.05 -5.76 -12.43
C SER A 38 -7.94 -4.92 -11.78
N ASP A 39 -7.89 -3.62 -12.07
CA ASP A 39 -6.92 -2.72 -11.43
C ASP A 39 -7.07 -2.71 -9.90
N ILE A 40 -8.28 -2.92 -9.39
CA ILE A 40 -8.55 -3.05 -7.96
C ILE A 40 -7.87 -4.31 -7.42
N ASP A 41 -8.01 -5.46 -8.09
CA ASP A 41 -7.32 -6.68 -7.66
C ASP A 41 -5.80 -6.54 -7.78
N LYS A 42 -5.29 -5.88 -8.84
CA LYS A 42 -3.86 -5.57 -8.99
C LYS A 42 -3.34 -4.72 -7.84
N SER A 43 -4.11 -3.73 -7.37
CA SER A 43 -3.70 -2.90 -6.24
C SER A 43 -3.61 -3.71 -4.95
N VAL A 44 -4.53 -4.65 -4.73
CA VAL A 44 -4.50 -5.59 -3.60
C VAL A 44 -3.30 -6.53 -3.68
N MET A 45 -2.98 -7.07 -4.88
CA MET A 45 -1.79 -7.91 -5.05
C MET A 45 -0.49 -7.13 -4.77
N CYS A 46 -0.42 -5.86 -5.18
CA CYS A 46 0.69 -4.98 -4.84
C CYS A 46 0.79 -4.74 -3.33
N LEU A 47 -0.32 -4.52 -2.63
CA LEU A 47 -0.33 -4.38 -1.17
C LEU A 47 0.18 -5.64 -0.48
N ASN A 48 -0.26 -6.82 -0.91
CA ASN A 48 0.23 -8.09 -0.35
C ASN A 48 1.74 -8.26 -0.58
N ALA A 49 2.23 -7.92 -1.77
CA ALA A 49 3.66 -7.97 -2.07
C ALA A 49 4.46 -6.98 -1.22
N ALA A 50 3.90 -5.79 -0.95
CA ALA A 50 4.53 -4.82 -0.05
C ALA A 50 4.68 -5.37 1.38
N ILE A 51 3.63 -6.00 1.92
CA ILE A 51 3.63 -6.62 3.25
C ILE A 51 4.70 -7.71 3.34
N ILE A 52 4.79 -8.60 2.34
CA ILE A 52 5.78 -9.67 2.32
C ILE A 52 7.21 -9.12 2.31
N ASN A 53 7.47 -8.04 1.54
CA ASN A 53 8.79 -7.41 1.51
C ASN A 53 9.13 -6.72 2.83
N ASP A 54 8.16 -6.06 3.46
CA ASP A 54 8.37 -5.46 4.78
C ASP A 54 8.74 -6.50 5.85
N GLN A 55 8.04 -7.63 5.86
CA GLN A 55 8.33 -8.72 6.80
C GLN A 55 9.71 -9.36 6.56
N ALA A 56 10.26 -9.22 5.35
CA ALA A 56 11.64 -9.61 5.03
C ALA A 56 12.67 -8.53 5.37
N GLY A 57 12.26 -7.34 5.84
CA GLY A 57 13.12 -6.19 6.09
C GLY A 57 13.47 -5.37 4.84
N GLU A 58 12.88 -5.70 3.69
CA GLU A 58 13.16 -5.09 2.39
C GLU A 58 12.31 -3.82 2.18
N ILE A 59 12.55 -2.79 2.99
CA ILE A 59 11.73 -1.57 3.06
C ILE A 59 11.57 -0.89 1.69
N GLU A 60 12.66 -0.72 0.94
CA GLU A 60 12.60 -0.06 -0.36
C GLU A 60 11.81 -0.88 -1.39
N GLN A 61 11.84 -2.20 -1.29
CA GLN A 61 11.06 -3.06 -2.17
C GLN A 61 9.57 -3.03 -1.79
N ALA A 62 9.26 -2.93 -0.49
CA ALA A 62 7.90 -2.71 -0.02
C ALA A 62 7.32 -1.39 -0.57
N LEU A 63 8.10 -0.30 -0.52
CA LEU A 63 7.68 1.01 -1.04
C LEU A 63 7.44 1.01 -2.54
N LYS A 64 8.28 0.33 -3.34
CA LYS A 64 8.05 0.15 -4.78
C LYS A 64 6.72 -0.56 -5.07
N TRP A 65 6.36 -1.55 -4.26
CA TRP A 65 5.08 -2.24 -4.38
C TRP A 65 3.90 -1.35 -3.99
N TYR A 66 4.03 -0.56 -2.92
CA TYR A 66 3.03 0.45 -2.58
C TYR A 66 2.81 1.45 -3.72
N ASP A 67 3.89 1.98 -4.32
CA ASP A 67 3.80 2.92 -5.44
C ASP A 67 3.08 2.32 -6.64
N ARG A 68 3.38 1.06 -6.97
CA ARG A 68 2.69 0.34 -8.04
C ARG A 68 1.21 0.16 -7.73
N GLY A 69 0.85 -0.21 -6.51
CA GLY A 69 -0.55 -0.36 -6.09
C GLY A 69 -1.33 0.95 -6.12
N MET A 70 -0.72 2.05 -5.69
CA MET A 70 -1.30 3.40 -5.75
C MET A 70 -1.63 3.82 -7.19
N ALA A 71 -0.78 3.48 -8.16
CA ALA A 71 -1.01 3.81 -9.56
C ALA A 71 -2.30 3.15 -10.11
N TYR A 72 -2.57 1.90 -9.72
CA TYR A 72 -3.82 1.20 -10.09
C TYR A 72 -5.06 1.81 -9.42
N GLU A 73 -4.96 2.21 -8.15
CA GLU A 73 -6.08 2.84 -7.45
C GLU A 73 -6.44 4.23 -7.98
N GLN A 74 -5.43 5.00 -8.38
CA GLN A 74 -5.62 6.37 -8.88
C GLN A 74 -6.51 6.39 -10.12
N ALA A 75 -6.38 5.40 -11.01
CA ALA A 75 -7.23 5.26 -12.19
C ALA A 75 -8.72 5.03 -11.83
N GLN A 76 -8.99 4.51 -10.63
CA GLN A 76 -10.31 4.14 -10.15
C GLN A 76 -10.88 5.12 -9.10
N ALA A 77 -10.22 6.27 -8.90
CA ALA A 77 -10.54 7.23 -7.84
C ALA A 77 -10.59 6.57 -6.44
N LYS A 78 -9.77 5.53 -6.22
CA LYS A 78 -9.57 4.88 -4.92
C LYS A 78 -8.26 5.37 -4.29
N TYR A 79 -8.08 5.07 -3.01
CA TYR A 79 -6.91 5.52 -2.23
C TYR A 79 -6.61 4.63 -1.02
N PHE A 80 -7.09 3.39 -1.00
CA PHE A 80 -6.85 2.48 0.12
C PHE A 80 -5.36 2.14 0.25
N VAL A 81 -4.70 1.69 -0.81
CA VAL A 81 -3.24 1.47 -0.84
C VAL A 81 -2.47 2.76 -0.57
N THR A 82 -2.97 3.91 -1.05
CA THR A 82 -2.38 5.22 -0.73
C THR A 82 -2.34 5.48 0.79
N MET A 83 -3.46 5.24 1.49
CA MET A 83 -3.53 5.39 2.95
C MET A 83 -2.66 4.36 3.67
N ARG A 84 -2.57 3.14 3.16
CA ARG A 84 -1.68 2.10 3.70
C ARG A 84 -0.21 2.49 3.58
N LYS A 85 0.21 3.06 2.43
CA LYS A 85 1.59 3.58 2.26
C LYS A 85 1.88 4.71 3.23
N ALA A 86 0.96 5.66 3.38
CA ALA A 86 1.13 6.77 4.31
C ALA A 86 1.34 6.28 5.75
N ALA A 87 0.49 5.37 6.23
CA ALA A 87 0.63 4.77 7.56
C ALA A 87 1.96 4.00 7.71
N TYR A 88 2.32 3.21 6.70
CA TYR A 88 3.59 2.48 6.67
C TYR A 88 4.81 3.39 6.81
N LEU A 89 4.82 4.54 6.13
CA LEU A 89 5.90 5.51 6.24
C LEU A 89 6.01 6.12 7.64
N VAL A 90 4.89 6.29 8.35
CA VAL A 90 4.90 6.71 9.77
C VAL A 90 5.58 5.65 10.63
N GLU A 91 5.25 4.38 10.44
CA GLU A 91 5.88 3.26 11.18
C GLU A 91 7.39 3.21 10.95
N LYS A 92 7.85 3.59 9.74
CA LYS A 92 9.29 3.68 9.41
C LYS A 92 9.93 5.02 9.76
N LYS A 93 9.24 5.91 10.48
CA LYS A 93 9.68 7.28 10.84
C LYS A 93 10.04 8.16 9.63
N ARG A 94 9.49 7.86 8.45
CA ARG A 94 9.64 8.63 7.21
C ARG A 94 8.49 9.64 7.11
N PHE A 95 8.43 10.54 8.09
CA PHE A 95 7.27 11.41 8.30
C PHE A 95 7.04 12.40 7.16
N ASP A 96 8.10 12.99 6.60
CA ASP A 96 7.98 13.93 5.48
C ASP A 96 7.29 13.31 4.27
N GLU A 97 7.64 12.06 3.95
CA GLU A 97 7.04 11.33 2.82
C GLU A 97 5.59 10.95 3.10
N SER A 98 5.28 10.53 4.34
CA SER A 98 3.90 10.27 4.75
C SER A 98 3.04 11.52 4.61
N LEU A 99 3.55 12.65 5.11
CA LEU A 99 2.88 13.94 5.06
C LEU A 99 2.64 14.40 3.62
N GLN A 100 3.64 14.25 2.74
CA GLN A 100 3.50 14.60 1.32
C GLN A 100 2.38 13.79 0.65
N ILE A 101 2.28 12.48 0.95
CA ILE A 101 1.22 11.61 0.40
C ILE A 101 -0.15 12.07 0.89
N LEU A 102 -0.30 12.29 2.20
CA LEU A 102 -1.58 12.68 2.79
C LEU A 102 -2.06 14.05 2.27
N GLN A 103 -1.16 15.03 2.18
CA GLN A 103 -1.48 16.36 1.63
C GLN A 103 -1.90 16.27 0.16
N ARG A 104 -1.18 15.49 -0.64
CA ARG A 104 -1.55 15.26 -2.05
C ARG A 104 -2.90 14.58 -2.15
N LEU A 105 -3.19 13.59 -1.29
CA LEU A 105 -4.50 12.92 -1.27
C LEU A 105 -5.63 13.88 -0.90
N LEU A 106 -5.44 14.71 0.13
CA LEU A 106 -6.42 15.70 0.59
C LEU A 106 -6.83 16.69 -0.51
N SER A 107 -5.90 17.05 -1.39
CA SER A 107 -6.15 17.95 -2.53
C SER A 107 -6.94 17.31 -3.69
N ARG A 108 -7.20 15.99 -3.68
CA ARG A 108 -7.84 15.33 -4.81
C ARG A 108 -9.37 15.57 -4.81
N PRO A 109 -9.96 15.91 -5.96
CA PRO A 109 -11.37 16.30 -6.04
C PRO A 109 -12.34 15.15 -5.78
N TYR A 110 -11.90 13.90 -5.95
CA TYR A 110 -12.73 12.72 -5.78
C TYR A 110 -12.77 12.22 -4.32
N VAL A 111 -11.99 12.80 -3.41
CA VAL A 111 -11.99 12.41 -2.00
C VAL A 111 -13.26 12.96 -1.33
N PRO A 112 -14.12 12.09 -0.76
CA PRO A 112 -15.33 12.53 -0.07
C PRO A 112 -15.00 13.42 1.14
N GLU A 113 -15.89 14.37 1.45
CA GLU A 113 -15.68 15.31 2.57
C GLU A 113 -15.51 14.59 3.92
N SER A 114 -16.23 13.48 4.12
CA SER A 114 -16.08 12.61 5.29
C SER A 114 -14.66 12.07 5.44
N ASP A 115 -14.01 11.73 4.32
CA ASP A 115 -12.66 11.18 4.31
C ASP A 115 -11.59 12.27 4.43
N LYS A 116 -11.88 13.50 3.97
CA LYS A 116 -10.97 14.64 4.18
C LYS A 116 -10.72 14.90 5.66
N ILE A 117 -11.72 14.73 6.52
CA ILE A 117 -11.58 14.85 7.98
C ILE A 117 -10.58 13.81 8.51
N VAL A 118 -10.69 12.56 8.05
CA VAL A 118 -9.78 11.47 8.45
C VAL A 118 -8.35 11.75 7.96
N ILE A 119 -8.20 12.20 6.71
CA ILE A 119 -6.90 12.53 6.13
C ILE A 119 -6.26 13.70 6.87
N GLN A 120 -7.03 14.75 7.19
CA GLN A 120 -6.55 15.90 7.95
C GLN A 120 -6.12 15.48 9.37
N THR A 121 -6.89 14.62 10.03
CA THR A 121 -6.52 14.08 11.35
C THR A 121 -5.18 13.33 11.29
N ASN A 122 -4.95 12.55 10.24
CA ASN A 122 -3.68 11.85 10.04
C ASN A 122 -2.52 12.83 9.76
N ILE A 123 -2.75 13.91 8.99
CA ILE A 123 -1.76 14.97 8.77
C ILE A 123 -1.34 15.59 10.10
N ASP A 124 -2.31 15.98 10.93
CA ASP A 124 -2.05 16.63 12.21
C ASP A 124 -1.28 15.70 13.15
N LEU A 125 -1.62 14.40 13.15
CA LEU A 125 -0.90 13.37 13.92
C LEU A 125 0.56 13.24 13.48
N VAL A 126 0.82 13.14 12.17
CA VAL A 126 2.18 13.03 11.64
C VAL A 126 3.01 14.26 11.98
N GLN A 127 2.45 15.46 11.83
CA GLN A 127 3.11 16.71 12.20
C GLN A 127 3.43 16.79 13.69
N LYS A 128 2.56 16.26 14.55
CA LYS A 128 2.84 16.17 15.98
C LYS A 128 4.02 15.22 16.26
N MET A 129 4.02 14.03 15.66
CA MET A 129 5.10 13.05 15.81
C MET A 129 6.46 13.59 15.30
N MET A 130 6.47 14.38 14.22
CA MET A 130 7.67 15.07 13.73
C MET A 130 8.26 16.00 14.80
N LYS A 131 7.42 16.86 15.40
CA LYS A 131 7.85 17.80 16.44
C LYS A 131 8.38 17.09 17.69
N GLU A 132 7.79 15.95 18.05
CA GLU A 132 8.23 15.15 19.19
C GLU A 132 9.59 14.47 18.94
N GLN A 133 9.91 14.11 17.69
CA GLN A 133 11.20 13.53 17.33
C GLN A 133 12.34 14.57 17.30
N GLU A 134 12.02 15.85 17.12
CA GLU A 134 12.98 16.97 17.10
C GLU A 134 13.34 17.50 18.50
N GLN A 135 12.68 17.03 19.56
CA GLN A 135 12.98 17.43 20.93
C GLN A 135 14.12 16.58 21.50
N PRO A 136 15.22 17.19 22.00
CA PRO A 136 16.39 16.49 22.53
C PRO A 136 16.16 15.79 23.87
#